data_AF-A0A1I8J518-F1
#
_entry.id   AF-A0A1I8J518-F1
#
_cell.length_a   1.000
_cell.length_b   1.000
_cell.length_c   1.000
_cell.angle_alpha   90.00
_cell.angle_beta   90.00
_cell.angle_gamma   90.00
#
_symmetry.space_group_name_H-M   'P 1'
#
loop_
_entity.id
_entity.type
_entity.pdbx_description
1 polymer ?
#
loop_
_entity_poly.entity_id
_entity_poly.type
_entity_poly.pdbx_seq_one_letter_code
_entity_poly.pdbx_strand_id
1 'polypeptide(L)'
;IVKDLLPFMLILSIVTFGYGVAMWSVLFPLTDPDPETAIKSIFKVLRISYFQVFGELNLDLLTGEAVDCRAPNSTNCPDPWGAWIAPAMLGVHVMLSSCLLMNLLIAMFSWQHWSLLRYQIMKDFSGYSPIAPPLIIIWHLILAARQLLMRCSHAKRLGFNSVNDAFKTSYADDRQKERQLMQWERIRALEFLRNLEESPSGQSAAAASAEAKPMVLRAAGVNRELEAVRSQLEESFKESLREVDGRVRRLDSMEAQLGQLKDLLEGLRDRLSERHIE
;
A
#
# COMPACT_ATOMS: atom_id res chain seq x y z
N ILE A 1 -5.73 8.45 -8.94
CA ILE A 1 -5.45 7.72 -10.21
C ILE A 1 -6.15 8.39 -11.39
N VAL A 2 -7.43 8.12 -11.71
CA VAL A 2 -8.07 8.70 -12.91
C VAL A 2 -8.04 10.24 -12.93
N LYS A 3 -8.17 10.91 -11.77
CA LYS A 3 -8.07 12.37 -11.67
C LYS A 3 -6.67 12.92 -11.99
N ASP A 4 -5.63 12.13 -11.74
CA ASP A 4 -4.22 12.48 -11.94
C ASP A 4 -3.71 12.00 -13.30
N LEU A 5 -4.31 10.93 -13.85
CA LEU A 5 -4.04 10.37 -15.16
C LEU A 5 -4.75 11.12 -16.30
N LEU A 6 -5.93 11.68 -16.05
CA LEU A 6 -6.72 12.41 -17.04
C LEU A 6 -5.97 13.60 -17.68
N PRO A 7 -5.30 14.51 -16.92
CA PRO A 7 -4.55 15.60 -17.53
C PRO A 7 -3.38 15.07 -18.38
N PHE A 8 -2.75 13.99 -17.96
CA PHE A 8 -1.66 13.36 -18.69
C PHE A 8 -2.15 12.73 -20.02
N MET A 9 -3.27 12.00 -19.99
CA MET A 9 -3.89 11.41 -21.20
C MET A 9 -4.38 12.50 -22.16
N LEU A 10 -4.81 13.65 -21.64
CA LEU A 10 -5.20 14.80 -22.44
C LEU A 10 -4.00 15.42 -23.17
N ILE A 11 -2.85 15.55 -22.51
CA ILE A 11 -1.61 16.02 -23.15
C ILE A 11 -1.17 15.05 -24.26
N LEU A 12 -1.17 13.74 -23.98
CA LEU A 12 -0.85 12.72 -24.98
C LEU A 12 -1.78 12.82 -26.21
N SER A 13 -3.09 12.96 -25.96
CA SER A 13 -4.10 13.10 -27.03
C SER A 13 -3.87 14.33 -27.91
N ILE A 14 -3.61 15.50 -27.30
CA ILE A 14 -3.35 16.74 -28.03
C ILE A 14 -2.09 16.62 -28.88
N VAL A 15 -1.02 16.03 -28.34
CA VAL A 15 0.24 15.87 -29.08
C VAL A 15 0.09 14.88 -30.23
N THR A 16 -0.59 13.76 -30.03
CA THR A 16 -0.87 12.79 -31.10
C THR A 16 -1.75 13.38 -32.20
N PHE A 17 -2.77 14.16 -31.84
CA PHE A 17 -3.62 14.84 -32.80
C PHE A 17 -2.83 15.88 -33.61
N GLY A 18 -2.04 16.73 -32.92
CA GLY A 18 -1.23 17.77 -33.58
C GLY A 18 -0.19 17.19 -34.54
N TYR A 19 0.50 16.12 -34.13
CA TYR A 19 1.43 15.39 -34.99
C TYR A 19 0.72 14.78 -36.21
N GLY A 20 -0.43 14.13 -36.02
CA GLY A 20 -1.16 13.52 -37.14
C GLY A 20 -1.57 14.53 -38.20
N VAL A 21 -2.15 15.65 -37.78
CA VAL A 21 -2.55 16.73 -38.71
C VAL A 21 -1.33 17.34 -39.41
N ALA A 22 -0.25 17.62 -38.67
CA ALA A 22 0.98 18.17 -39.24
C ALA A 22 1.62 17.22 -40.25
N MET A 23 1.70 15.92 -39.93
CA MET A 23 2.24 14.89 -40.82
C MET A 23 1.41 14.79 -42.09
N TRP A 24 0.07 14.66 -41.98
CA TRP A 24 -0.79 14.57 -43.15
C TRP A 24 -0.71 15.80 -44.06
N SER A 25 -0.61 17.00 -43.48
CA SER A 25 -0.44 18.24 -44.24
C SER A 25 0.88 18.30 -45.02
N VAL A 26 1.93 17.63 -44.53
CA VAL A 26 3.25 17.60 -45.17
C VAL A 26 3.31 16.51 -46.25
N LEU A 27 2.64 15.37 -46.07
CA LEU A 27 2.64 14.30 -47.06
C LEU A 27 1.68 14.56 -48.23
N PHE A 28 0.45 15.02 -47.98
CA PHE A 28 -0.59 15.08 -49.01
C PHE A 28 -1.10 16.51 -49.24
N PRO A 29 -0.32 17.37 -49.92
CA PRO A 29 -0.69 18.77 -50.16
C PRO A 29 -1.89 18.97 -51.11
N LEU A 30 -2.28 17.95 -51.91
CA LEU A 30 -3.39 18.02 -52.88
C LEU A 30 -4.53 17.05 -52.54
N THR A 31 -5.16 17.21 -51.37
CA THR A 31 -6.38 16.44 -51.04
C THR A 31 -7.62 17.14 -51.62
N ASP A 32 -8.50 16.40 -52.30
CA ASP A 32 -9.74 16.93 -52.89
C ASP A 32 -10.62 17.65 -51.83
N PRO A 33 -11.28 18.77 -52.18
CA PRO A 33 -11.93 19.69 -51.25
C PRO A 33 -13.28 19.19 -50.68
N ASP A 34 -13.64 17.92 -50.89
CA ASP A 34 -14.92 17.39 -50.43
C ASP A 34 -14.97 17.26 -48.89
N PRO A 35 -15.97 17.84 -48.21
CA PRO A 35 -16.04 17.85 -46.74
C PRO A 35 -16.18 16.44 -46.14
N GLU A 36 -16.86 15.52 -46.84
CA GLU A 36 -16.95 14.12 -46.39
C GLU A 36 -15.62 13.39 -46.46
N THR A 37 -14.82 13.68 -47.49
CA THR A 37 -13.50 13.08 -47.71
C THR A 37 -12.49 13.68 -46.72
N ALA A 38 -12.59 14.97 -46.42
CA ALA A 38 -11.76 15.64 -45.41
C ALA A 38 -11.96 15.02 -44.01
N ILE A 39 -13.21 14.79 -43.59
CA ILE A 39 -13.50 14.15 -42.29
C ILE A 39 -12.94 12.72 -42.26
N LYS A 40 -13.15 11.93 -43.32
CA LYS A 40 -12.59 10.57 -43.44
C LYS A 40 -11.07 10.57 -43.36
N SER A 41 -10.40 11.54 -43.99
CA SER A 41 -8.94 11.70 -43.92
C SER A 41 -8.47 12.03 -42.50
N ILE A 42 -9.13 12.96 -41.80
CA ILE A 42 -8.81 13.30 -40.40
C ILE A 42 -8.92 12.07 -39.49
N PHE A 43 -9.99 11.27 -39.61
CA PHE A 43 -10.14 10.05 -38.82
C PHE A 43 -9.09 8.98 -39.18
N LYS A 44 -8.77 8.84 -40.48
CA LYS A 44 -7.74 7.91 -40.95
C LYS A 44 -6.36 8.29 -40.38
N VAL A 45 -6.04 9.58 -40.39
CA VAL A 45 -4.81 10.15 -39.83
C VAL A 45 -4.73 9.92 -38.34
N LEU A 46 -5.79 10.29 -37.60
CA LEU A 46 -5.83 10.12 -36.15
C LEU A 46 -5.64 8.65 -35.74
N ARG A 47 -6.26 7.75 -36.49
CA ARG A 47 -6.10 6.29 -36.29
C ARG A 47 -4.65 5.86 -36.51
N ILE A 48 -4.02 6.29 -37.60
CA ILE A 48 -2.63 5.94 -37.92
C ILE A 48 -1.70 6.48 -36.83
N SER A 49 -1.79 7.77 -36.48
CA SER A 49 -0.96 8.41 -35.45
C SER A 49 -1.17 7.79 -34.07
N TYR A 50 -2.38 7.35 -33.74
CA TYR A 50 -2.64 6.60 -32.50
C TYR A 50 -1.91 5.25 -32.47
N PHE A 51 -1.99 4.44 -33.54
CA PHE A 51 -1.31 3.15 -33.58
C PHE A 51 0.23 3.28 -33.64
N GLN A 52 0.74 4.38 -34.19
CA GLN A 52 2.17 4.70 -34.18
C GLN A 52 2.73 4.85 -32.76
N VAL A 53 1.93 5.35 -31.80
CA VAL A 53 2.32 5.41 -30.39
C VAL A 53 2.56 4.02 -29.79
N PHE A 54 1.85 2.99 -30.28
CA PHE A 54 2.01 1.60 -29.84
C PHE A 54 3.06 0.82 -30.63
N GLY A 55 3.73 1.46 -31.59
CA GLY A 55 4.82 0.86 -32.37
C GLY A 55 4.44 0.41 -33.78
N GLU A 56 3.22 0.64 -34.24
CA GLU A 56 2.84 0.35 -35.62
C GLU A 56 3.18 1.53 -36.55
N LEU A 57 4.43 1.56 -37.01
CA LEU A 57 5.02 2.74 -37.67
C LEU A 57 4.54 2.95 -39.12
N ASN A 58 4.21 1.86 -39.84
CA ASN A 58 3.78 1.88 -41.24
C ASN A 58 4.68 2.76 -42.14
N LEU A 59 6.00 2.57 -42.06
CA LEU A 59 7.00 3.38 -42.78
C LEU A 59 6.78 3.43 -44.29
N ASP A 60 6.32 2.33 -44.89
CA ASP A 60 6.06 2.22 -46.33
C ASP A 60 5.00 3.22 -46.84
N LEU A 61 4.06 3.59 -45.97
CA LEU A 61 3.06 4.63 -46.25
C LEU A 61 3.67 6.03 -46.18
N LEU A 62 4.66 6.25 -45.31
CA LEU A 62 5.30 7.55 -45.11
C LEU A 62 6.41 7.83 -46.13
N THR A 63 7.11 6.80 -46.60
CA THR A 63 8.14 6.90 -47.63
C THR A 63 7.57 6.90 -49.05
N GLY A 64 6.27 6.61 -49.20
CA GLY A 64 5.60 6.55 -50.51
C GLY A 64 5.90 5.29 -51.31
N GLU A 65 6.50 4.29 -50.68
CA GLU A 65 6.90 3.04 -51.33
C GLU A 65 5.70 2.06 -51.46
N ALA A 66 4.65 2.26 -50.66
CA ALA A 66 3.43 1.46 -50.68
C ALA A 66 2.43 1.85 -51.80
N VAL A 67 2.61 2.99 -52.49
CA VAL A 67 1.68 3.49 -53.51
C VAL A 67 2.43 3.64 -54.83
N ASP A 68 1.93 3.04 -55.92
CA ASP A 68 2.49 3.17 -57.27
C ASP A 68 2.37 4.62 -57.79
N CYS A 69 3.21 5.51 -57.26
CA CYS A 69 3.29 6.93 -57.60
C CYS A 69 3.99 7.21 -58.93
N ARG A 70 4.17 6.17 -59.75
CA ARG A 70 4.83 6.24 -61.07
C ARG A 70 3.89 6.76 -62.17
N ALA A 71 2.58 6.82 -61.91
CA ALA A 71 1.58 7.29 -62.86
C ALA A 71 1.27 8.80 -62.68
N PRO A 72 1.18 9.59 -63.77
CA PRO A 72 1.04 11.05 -63.72
C PRO A 72 -0.30 11.59 -63.17
N ASN A 73 -1.27 10.72 -62.88
CA ASN A 73 -2.61 11.09 -62.36
C ASN A 73 -2.91 10.50 -60.97
N SER A 74 -1.89 10.17 -60.19
CA SER A 74 -2.08 9.67 -58.81
C SER A 74 -2.25 10.85 -57.84
N THR A 75 -3.48 11.09 -57.39
CA THR A 75 -3.85 12.23 -56.50
C THR A 75 -3.45 12.05 -55.03
N ASN A 76 -2.76 10.95 -54.68
CA ASN A 76 -2.42 10.60 -53.29
C ASN A 76 -0.97 10.15 -53.13
N CYS A 77 -0.03 10.91 -53.70
CA CYS A 77 1.39 10.63 -53.61
C CYS A 77 2.10 11.60 -52.67
N PRO A 78 3.03 11.11 -51.82
CA PRO A 78 3.75 11.95 -50.90
C PRO A 78 4.69 12.90 -51.63
N ASP A 79 4.76 14.14 -51.17
CA ASP A 79 5.73 15.12 -51.67
C ASP A 79 7.18 14.63 -51.40
N PRO A 80 8.15 14.81 -52.34
CA PRO A 80 9.53 14.38 -52.14
C PRO A 80 10.20 14.96 -50.90
N TRP A 81 9.84 16.19 -50.49
CA TRP A 81 10.33 16.78 -49.25
C TRP A 81 9.64 16.17 -48.03
N GLY A 82 8.34 15.92 -48.15
CA GLY A 82 7.55 15.26 -47.12
C GLY A 82 8.04 13.85 -46.78
N ALA A 83 8.47 13.08 -47.78
CA ALA A 83 8.99 11.72 -47.61
C ALA A 83 10.26 11.65 -46.72
N TRP A 84 11.06 12.71 -46.64
CA TRP A 84 12.22 12.78 -45.76
C TRP A 84 11.91 13.40 -44.39
N ILE A 85 11.03 14.40 -44.35
CA ILE A 85 10.64 15.09 -43.11
C ILE A 85 9.75 14.20 -42.22
N ALA A 86 8.90 13.38 -42.84
CA ALA A 86 7.91 12.58 -42.12
C ALA A 86 8.51 11.50 -41.21
N PRO A 87 9.53 10.72 -41.61
CA PRO A 87 10.23 9.81 -40.71
C PRO A 87 10.89 10.54 -39.53
N ALA A 88 11.42 11.75 -39.74
CA ALA A 88 12.02 12.55 -38.67
C ALA A 88 10.97 13.01 -37.65
N MET A 89 9.83 13.53 -38.11
CA MET A 89 8.69 13.90 -37.27
C MET A 89 8.11 12.70 -36.51
N LEU A 90 8.02 11.54 -37.17
CA LEU A 90 7.60 10.28 -36.55
C LEU A 90 8.56 9.88 -35.41
N GLY A 91 9.86 9.97 -35.61
CA GLY A 91 10.86 9.68 -34.59
C GLY A 91 10.69 10.56 -33.34
N VAL A 92 10.54 11.87 -33.52
CA VAL A 92 10.29 12.81 -32.40
C VAL A 92 8.97 12.51 -31.70
N HIS A 93 7.91 12.21 -32.46
CA HIS A 93 6.60 11.85 -31.91
C HIS A 93 6.66 10.59 -31.05
N VAL A 94 7.31 9.52 -31.55
CA VAL A 94 7.46 8.25 -30.83
C VAL A 94 8.30 8.40 -29.57
N MET A 95 9.39 9.18 -29.62
CA MET A 95 10.21 9.45 -28.43
C MET A 95 9.40 10.19 -27.36
N LEU A 96 8.69 11.25 -27.76
CA LEU A 96 7.91 12.06 -26.83
C LEU A 96 6.74 11.28 -26.24
N SER A 97 6.02 10.50 -27.05
CA SER A 97 4.93 9.64 -26.57
C SER A 97 5.43 8.52 -25.66
N SER A 98 6.60 7.94 -25.95
CA SER A 98 7.22 6.92 -25.10
C SER A 98 7.63 7.47 -23.73
N CYS A 99 8.26 8.66 -23.67
CA CYS A 99 8.60 9.33 -22.41
C CYS A 99 7.35 9.64 -21.59
N LEU A 100 6.30 10.14 -22.25
CA LEU A 100 5.01 10.35 -21.62
C LEU A 100 4.48 9.01 -21.07
N LEU A 101 4.31 7.99 -21.90
CA LEU A 101 3.71 6.72 -21.49
C LEU A 101 4.49 6.05 -20.35
N MET A 102 5.81 6.17 -20.32
CA MET A 102 6.63 5.71 -19.20
C MET A 102 6.25 6.42 -17.88
N ASN A 103 6.04 7.73 -17.91
CA ASN A 103 5.59 8.48 -16.74
C ASN A 103 4.22 7.98 -16.23
N LEU A 104 3.31 7.62 -17.13
CA LEU A 104 2.03 7.01 -16.73
C LEU A 104 2.20 5.61 -16.15
N LEU A 105 3.08 4.81 -16.73
CA LEU A 105 3.36 3.45 -16.25
C LEU A 105 3.94 3.46 -14.84
N ILE A 106 4.89 4.36 -14.57
CA ILE A 106 5.48 4.57 -13.23
C ILE A 106 4.41 5.01 -12.24
N ALA A 107 3.49 5.89 -12.64
CA ALA A 107 2.39 6.32 -11.78
C ALA A 107 1.47 5.14 -11.39
N MET A 108 1.18 4.24 -12.33
CA MET A 108 0.35 3.04 -12.08
C MET A 108 1.06 1.97 -11.25
N PHE A 109 2.36 1.76 -11.45
CA PHE A 109 3.14 0.74 -10.73
C PHE A 109 3.86 1.24 -9.49
N SER A 110 3.55 2.44 -9.01
CA SER A 110 4.10 2.91 -7.74
C SER A 110 3.81 1.87 -6.63
N TRP A 111 4.86 1.45 -5.92
CA TRP A 111 4.79 0.34 -4.95
C TRP A 111 3.76 0.60 -3.84
N GLN A 112 3.55 1.87 -3.49
CA GLN A 112 2.50 2.32 -2.57
C GLN A 112 1.09 2.03 -3.10
N HIS A 113 0.88 2.13 -4.41
CA HIS A 113 -0.41 1.82 -5.01
C HIS A 113 -0.70 0.31 -4.95
N TRP A 114 0.31 -0.52 -5.22
CA TRP A 114 0.16 -1.98 -5.15
C TRP A 114 -0.08 -2.45 -3.71
N SER A 115 0.60 -1.88 -2.71
CA SER A 115 0.39 -2.28 -1.32
C SER A 115 -1.04 -1.99 -0.83
N LEU A 116 -1.60 -0.83 -1.18
CA LEU A 116 -2.99 -0.47 -0.88
C LEU A 116 -4.00 -1.29 -1.67
N LEU A 117 -3.77 -1.46 -2.98
CA LEU A 117 -4.64 -2.26 -3.85
C LEU A 117 -4.69 -3.72 -3.36
N ARG A 118 -3.54 -4.29 -2.97
CA ARG A 118 -3.44 -5.64 -2.41
C ARG A 118 -4.25 -5.77 -1.11
N TYR A 119 -4.16 -4.78 -0.22
CA TYR A 119 -4.94 -4.79 1.01
C TYR A 119 -6.44 -4.77 0.69
N GLN A 120 -6.88 -3.91 -0.23
CA GLN A 120 -8.28 -3.80 -0.62
C GLN A 120 -8.81 -5.10 -1.24
N ILE A 121 -8.05 -5.71 -2.17
CA ILE A 121 -8.41 -7.00 -2.77
C ILE A 121 -8.52 -8.08 -1.70
N MET A 122 -7.57 -8.16 -0.77
CA MET A 122 -7.60 -9.16 0.31
C MET A 122 -8.80 -8.95 1.25
N LYS A 123 -9.12 -7.68 1.56
CA LYS A 123 -10.29 -7.32 2.36
C LYS A 123 -11.59 -7.77 1.69
N ASP A 124 -11.75 -7.46 0.42
CA ASP A 124 -12.95 -7.81 -0.33
C ASP A 124 -13.06 -9.34 -0.48
N PHE A 125 -11.93 -10.03 -0.71
CA PHE A 125 -11.89 -11.49 -0.81
C PHE A 125 -12.31 -12.22 0.46
N SER A 126 -11.98 -11.70 1.64
CA SER A 126 -12.42 -12.30 2.91
C SER A 126 -13.94 -12.24 3.13
N GLY A 127 -14.65 -11.36 2.41
CA GLY A 127 -16.11 -11.24 2.50
C GLY A 127 -16.85 -12.08 1.47
N TYR A 128 -16.18 -12.60 0.44
CA TYR A 128 -16.82 -13.38 -0.61
C TYR A 128 -17.13 -14.82 -0.19
N SER A 129 -18.15 -15.38 -0.83
CA SER A 129 -18.46 -16.81 -0.69
C SER A 129 -17.28 -17.64 -1.20
N PRO A 130 -16.88 -18.71 -0.50
CA PRO A 130 -15.79 -19.59 -0.93
C PRO A 130 -16.15 -20.47 -2.14
N ILE A 131 -17.36 -20.32 -2.69
CA ILE A 131 -17.91 -21.15 -3.77
C ILE A 131 -17.78 -20.43 -5.12
N ALA A 132 -17.46 -21.19 -6.18
CA ALA A 132 -17.33 -20.67 -7.53
C ALA A 132 -18.60 -19.92 -8.02
N PRO A 133 -18.47 -18.89 -8.87
CA PRO A 133 -19.58 -18.06 -9.34
C PRO A 133 -20.85 -18.81 -9.82
N PRO A 134 -20.76 -19.93 -10.58
CA PRO A 134 -21.96 -20.63 -11.03
C PRO A 134 -22.75 -21.32 -9.90
N LEU A 135 -22.13 -21.60 -8.74
CA LEU A 135 -22.74 -22.31 -7.62
C LEU A 135 -23.15 -21.36 -6.46
N ILE A 136 -23.13 -20.04 -6.69
CA ILE A 136 -23.42 -19.03 -5.67
C ILE A 136 -24.84 -19.13 -5.07
N ILE A 137 -25.78 -19.69 -5.84
CA ILE A 137 -27.18 -19.89 -5.43
C ILE A 137 -27.26 -20.83 -4.21
N ILE A 138 -26.40 -21.86 -4.16
CA ILE A 138 -26.32 -22.81 -3.04
C ILE A 138 -25.89 -22.09 -1.75
N TRP A 139 -24.90 -21.19 -1.86
CA TRP A 139 -24.45 -20.38 -0.74
C TRP A 139 -25.57 -19.48 -0.18
N HIS A 140 -26.31 -18.80 -1.06
CA HIS A 140 -27.44 -17.97 -0.66
C HIS A 140 -28.58 -18.78 -0.04
N LEU A 141 -28.85 -19.99 -0.54
CA LEU A 141 -29.81 -20.93 0.07
C LEU A 141 -29.40 -21.34 1.49
N ILE A 142 -28.13 -21.66 1.72
CA ILE A 142 -27.60 -21.98 3.06
C ILE A 142 -27.71 -20.77 4.00
N LEU A 143 -27.40 -19.56 3.50
CA LEU A 143 -27.54 -18.33 4.29
C LEU A 143 -29.00 -18.05 4.66
N ALA A 144 -29.93 -18.22 3.73
CA ALA A 144 -31.36 -18.04 3.95
C ALA A 144 -31.91 -19.08 4.94
N ALA A 145 -31.51 -20.35 4.81
CA ALA A 145 -31.87 -21.42 5.74
C ALA A 145 -31.35 -21.12 7.16
N ARG A 146 -30.09 -20.67 7.29
CA ARG A 146 -29.49 -20.20 8.55
C ARG A 146 -30.31 -19.07 9.18
N GLN A 147 -30.73 -18.09 8.40
CA GLN A 147 -31.55 -16.97 8.91
C GLN A 147 -32.93 -17.45 9.37
N LEU A 148 -33.56 -18.39 8.66
CA LEU A 148 -34.82 -19.01 9.10
C LEU A 148 -34.65 -19.77 10.42
N LEU A 149 -33.60 -20.60 10.53
CA LEU A 149 -33.26 -21.35 11.74
C LEU A 149 -32.98 -20.45 12.95
N MET A 150 -32.35 -19.29 12.71
CA MET A 150 -32.09 -18.28 13.76
C MET A 150 -33.38 -17.58 14.21
N ARG A 151 -34.34 -17.34 13.30
CA ARG A 151 -35.67 -16.80 13.64
C ARG A 151 -36.53 -17.79 14.42
N CYS A 152 -36.42 -19.08 14.15
CA CYS A 152 -37.20 -20.14 14.82
C CYS A 152 -36.66 -20.57 16.20
N SER A 153 -35.63 -19.90 16.74
CA SER A 153 -35.16 -20.06 18.11
C SER A 153 -34.79 -21.49 18.56
N HIS A 154 -33.67 -22.02 18.06
CA HIS A 154 -32.85 -23.00 18.79
C HIS A 154 -31.32 -22.81 18.59
N ALA A 155 -30.91 -21.84 17.76
CA ALA A 155 -29.52 -21.70 17.32
C ALA A 155 -28.67 -20.68 18.13
N LYS A 156 -29.25 -19.93 19.08
CA LYS A 156 -28.49 -19.08 20.01
C LYS A 156 -27.45 -19.87 20.84
N ARG A 157 -27.62 -21.19 20.97
CA ARG A 157 -26.77 -22.09 21.76
C ARG A 157 -25.62 -22.76 20.96
N LEU A 158 -25.62 -22.64 19.62
CA LEU A 158 -24.70 -23.35 18.72
C LEU A 158 -23.49 -22.49 18.26
N GLY A 159 -23.23 -21.34 18.88
CA GLY A 159 -22.03 -20.53 18.58
C GLY A 159 -21.99 -19.94 17.16
N PHE A 160 -23.10 -20.01 16.42
CA PHE A 160 -23.18 -19.62 15.00
C PHE A 160 -23.20 -18.09 14.79
N ASN A 161 -22.85 -17.28 15.79
CA ASN A 161 -22.79 -15.83 15.70
C ASN A 161 -21.39 -15.28 15.42
N SER A 162 -20.34 -16.11 15.47
CA SER A 162 -19.04 -15.66 15.00
C SER A 162 -18.98 -15.79 13.49
N VAL A 163 -19.40 -14.75 12.79
CA VAL A 163 -18.76 -14.45 11.51
C VAL A 163 -17.32 -14.13 11.91
N ASN A 164 -16.45 -15.14 11.86
CA ASN A 164 -15.01 -14.97 12.02
C ASN A 164 -14.54 -14.14 10.83
N ASP A 165 -14.67 -12.83 10.95
CA ASP A 165 -14.05 -11.89 10.04
C ASP A 165 -12.55 -12.13 10.12
N ALA A 166 -11.93 -12.57 9.03
CA ALA A 166 -10.53 -12.97 9.02
C ALA A 166 -9.60 -11.82 9.43
N PHE A 167 -10.10 -10.58 9.38
CA PHE A 167 -9.39 -9.37 9.79
C PHE A 167 -9.67 -8.92 11.22
N LYS A 168 -10.58 -9.59 11.94
CA LYS A 168 -10.93 -9.23 13.32
C LYS A 168 -10.51 -10.33 14.28
N THR A 169 -9.36 -10.15 14.90
CA THR A 169 -8.92 -10.96 16.04
C THR A 169 -9.31 -10.27 17.34
N SER A 170 -10.11 -10.95 18.16
CA SER A 170 -10.44 -10.47 19.52
C SER A 170 -9.54 -11.16 20.52
N TYR A 171 -8.86 -10.37 21.37
CA TYR A 171 -8.08 -10.85 22.51
C TYR A 171 -8.81 -10.68 23.85
N ALA A 172 -10.12 -10.41 23.83
CA ALA A 172 -10.91 -10.14 25.03
C ALA A 172 -10.91 -11.30 26.06
N ASP A 173 -10.70 -12.53 25.59
CA ASP A 173 -10.63 -13.73 26.43
C ASP A 173 -9.26 -13.89 27.11
N ASP A 174 -8.20 -13.29 26.55
CA ASP A 174 -6.81 -13.41 27.03
C ASP A 174 -6.23 -12.03 27.38
N ARG A 175 -6.58 -11.58 28.59
CA ARG A 175 -6.15 -10.27 29.13
C ARG A 175 -4.62 -10.17 29.32
N GLN A 176 -3.89 -11.29 29.36
CA GLN A 176 -2.43 -11.26 29.43
C GLN A 176 -1.82 -10.91 28.08
N LYS A 177 -2.27 -11.53 26.99
CA LYS A 177 -1.80 -11.20 25.63
C LYS A 177 -2.15 -9.77 25.22
N GLU A 178 -3.34 -9.30 25.56
CA GLU A 178 -3.73 -7.90 25.32
C GLU A 178 -2.75 -6.93 25.98
N ARG A 179 -2.39 -7.15 27.26
CA ARG A 179 -1.41 -6.31 27.96
C ARG A 179 -0.03 -6.36 27.31
N GLN A 180 0.42 -7.54 26.86
CA GLN A 180 1.70 -7.69 26.17
C GLN A 180 1.72 -6.94 24.83
N LEU A 181 0.63 -6.99 24.04
CA LEU A 181 0.48 -6.26 22.79
C LEU A 181 0.56 -4.74 23.03
N MET A 182 -0.18 -4.23 24.02
CA MET A 182 -0.17 -2.80 24.36
C MET A 182 1.21 -2.34 24.85
N GLN A 183 1.90 -3.17 25.65
CA GLN A 183 3.27 -2.89 26.09
C GLN A 183 4.24 -2.87 24.91
N TRP A 184 4.14 -3.84 24.00
CA TRP A 184 4.96 -3.90 22.79
C TRP A 184 4.76 -2.66 21.91
N GLU A 185 3.50 -2.27 21.67
CA GLU A 185 3.17 -1.06 20.90
C GLU A 185 3.79 0.19 21.56
N ARG A 186 3.64 0.33 22.87
CA ARG A 186 4.20 1.45 23.63
C ARG A 186 5.72 1.53 23.50
N ILE A 187 6.42 0.40 23.65
CA ILE A 187 7.88 0.34 23.50
C ILE A 187 8.29 0.75 22.08
N ARG A 188 7.56 0.29 21.05
CA ARG A 188 7.88 0.62 19.66
C ARG A 188 7.59 2.07 19.29
N ALA A 189 6.51 2.64 19.82
CA ALA A 189 6.21 4.05 19.68
C ALA A 189 7.28 4.94 20.33
N LEU A 190 7.72 4.59 21.56
CA LEU A 190 8.78 5.32 22.25
C LEU A 190 10.11 5.25 21.50
N GLU A 191 10.47 4.07 20.99
CA GLU A 191 11.68 3.88 20.19
C GLU A 191 11.65 4.68 18.89
N PHE A 192 10.50 4.76 18.23
CA PHE A 192 10.31 5.60 17.03
C PHE A 192 10.50 7.10 17.35
N LEU A 193 9.92 7.58 18.46
CA LEU A 193 10.07 8.97 18.90
C LEU A 193 11.52 9.30 19.27
N ARG A 194 12.21 8.41 19.97
CA ARG A 194 13.64 8.54 20.31
C ARG A 194 14.50 8.64 19.05
N ASN A 195 14.25 7.78 18.06
CA ASN A 195 14.99 7.78 16.79
C ASN A 195 14.75 9.06 15.95
N LEU A 196 13.60 9.73 16.10
CA LEU A 196 13.35 11.03 15.49
C LEU A 196 14.16 12.15 16.18
N GLU A 197 14.32 12.08 17.50
CA GLU A 197 15.05 13.07 18.29
C GLU A 197 16.58 12.93 18.14
N GLU A 198 17.08 11.69 18.05
CA GLU A 198 18.51 11.39 17.87
C GLU A 198 19.04 11.62 16.45
N SER A 199 18.17 11.79 15.44
CA SER A 199 18.61 12.09 14.07
C SER A 199 19.16 13.52 14.00
N PRO A 200 20.49 13.74 13.96
CA PRO A 200 21.09 15.07 14.18
C PRO A 200 21.01 15.98 12.94
N SER A 201 20.36 15.51 11.87
CA SER A 201 20.17 16.25 10.62
C SER A 201 18.67 16.39 10.35
N GLY A 202 18.10 17.49 10.84
CA GLY A 202 16.69 17.88 10.71
C GLY A 202 16.19 18.14 9.27
N GLN A 203 16.75 17.47 8.25
CA GLN A 203 16.40 17.64 6.85
C GLN A 203 16.00 16.32 6.16
N SER A 204 16.48 15.14 6.60
CA SER A 204 16.18 13.87 5.90
C SER A 204 14.95 13.14 6.43
N ALA A 205 14.68 13.16 7.74
CA ALA A 205 13.50 12.53 8.33
C ALA A 205 12.21 13.37 8.16
N ALA A 206 12.36 14.70 8.03
CA ALA A 206 11.25 15.63 7.79
C ALA A 206 10.65 15.55 6.38
N ALA A 207 11.37 14.95 5.42
CA ALA A 207 10.92 14.74 4.05
C ALA A 207 10.05 13.47 3.91
N ALA A 208 10.37 12.41 4.66
CA ALA A 208 9.50 11.22 4.77
C ALA A 208 8.24 11.47 5.62
N SER A 209 8.30 12.49 6.50
CA SER A 209 7.23 12.93 7.40
C SER A 209 6.54 14.21 6.89
N ALA A 210 6.26 14.30 5.58
CA ALA A 210 5.41 15.38 5.08
C ALA A 210 3.93 15.16 5.44
N GLU A 211 3.51 13.89 5.60
CA GLU A 211 2.13 13.48 5.82
C GLU A 211 1.73 13.43 7.31
N ALA A 212 2.70 13.31 8.22
CA ALA A 212 2.48 13.31 9.67
C ALA A 212 2.66 14.69 10.34
N LYS A 213 3.03 15.72 9.56
CA LYS A 213 3.25 17.10 10.04
C LYS A 213 2.12 17.72 10.86
N PRO A 214 0.81 17.56 10.54
CA PRO A 214 -0.24 18.21 11.34
C PRO A 214 -0.40 17.58 12.74
N MET A 215 0.04 16.34 12.95
CA MET A 215 0.00 15.69 14.27
C MET A 215 1.25 16.02 15.09
N VAL A 216 2.42 16.15 14.45
CA VAL A 216 3.69 16.47 15.12
C VAL A 216 3.82 17.97 15.47
N LEU A 217 3.24 18.88 14.69
CA LEU A 217 3.19 20.31 15.05
C LEU A 217 2.29 20.57 16.27
N ARG A 218 1.28 19.73 16.50
CA ARG A 218 0.52 19.70 17.75
C ARG A 218 1.35 19.10 18.89
N ALA A 219 2.32 18.24 18.59
CA ALA A 219 3.24 17.67 19.56
C ALA A 219 4.35 18.62 20.04
N ALA A 220 4.69 19.68 19.29
CA ALA A 220 5.64 20.71 19.76
C ALA A 220 5.09 21.50 20.97
N GLY A 221 3.77 21.70 21.07
CA GLY A 221 3.12 22.19 22.29
C GLY A 221 3.05 21.14 23.40
N VAL A 222 3.00 19.86 23.03
CA VAL A 222 2.99 18.70 23.95
C VAL A 222 4.40 18.38 24.46
N ASN A 223 5.49 18.89 23.88
CA ASN A 223 6.85 18.54 24.31
C ASN A 223 7.11 18.87 25.79
N ARG A 224 6.57 19.99 26.29
CA ARG A 224 6.65 20.34 27.72
C ARG A 224 5.81 19.43 28.61
N GLU A 225 4.63 19.01 28.14
CA GLU A 225 3.80 18.05 28.88
C GLU A 225 4.38 16.63 28.81
N LEU A 226 5.04 16.28 27.70
CA LEU A 226 5.71 14.99 27.50
C LEU A 226 6.97 14.88 28.35
N GLU A 227 7.74 15.96 28.50
CA GLU A 227 8.86 16.03 29.43
C GLU A 227 8.39 15.88 30.89
N ALA A 228 7.27 16.51 31.26
CA ALA A 228 6.68 16.36 32.59
C ALA A 228 6.11 14.94 32.84
N VAL A 229 5.47 14.34 31.84
CA VAL A 229 4.98 12.96 31.91
C VAL A 229 6.16 11.96 31.91
N ARG A 230 7.24 12.25 31.18
CA ARG A 230 8.47 11.46 31.18
C ARG A 230 9.12 11.48 32.56
N SER A 231 9.25 12.65 33.20
CA SER A 231 9.82 12.74 34.55
C SER A 231 8.95 12.02 35.58
N GLN A 232 7.62 12.16 35.50
CA GLN A 232 6.70 11.42 36.37
C GLN A 232 6.78 9.91 36.15
N LEU A 233 6.89 9.46 34.90
CA LEU A 233 7.01 8.04 34.58
C LEU A 233 8.34 7.49 35.12
N GLU A 234 9.46 8.18 34.91
CA GLU A 234 10.77 7.81 35.44
C GLU A 234 10.77 7.74 36.98
N GLU A 235 10.12 8.68 37.66
CA GLU A 235 9.94 8.64 39.12
C GLU A 235 9.11 7.43 39.56
N SER A 236 7.96 7.18 38.92
CA SER A 236 7.10 6.03 39.23
C SER A 236 7.81 4.69 39.01
N PHE A 237 8.69 4.61 38.00
CA PHE A 237 9.48 3.41 37.71
C PHE A 237 10.56 3.20 38.77
N LYS A 238 11.25 4.26 39.20
CA LYS A 238 12.22 4.22 40.31
C LYS A 238 11.54 3.80 41.61
N GLU A 239 10.32 4.27 41.86
CA GLU A 239 9.55 3.88 43.04
C GLU A 239 9.14 2.40 42.99
N SER A 240 8.65 1.92 41.84
CA SER A 240 8.33 0.51 41.62
C SER A 240 9.57 -0.39 41.77
N LEU A 241 10.73 0.03 41.25
CA LEU A 241 11.99 -0.70 41.41
C LEU A 241 12.43 -0.76 42.88
N ARG A 242 12.26 0.32 43.64
CA ARG A 242 12.53 0.34 45.09
C ARG A 242 11.59 -0.57 45.87
N GLU A 243 10.32 -0.62 45.48
CA GLU A 243 9.36 -1.53 46.11
C GLU A 243 9.73 -3.00 45.83
N VAL A 244 10.11 -3.32 44.58
CA VAL A 244 10.55 -4.66 44.20
C VAL A 244 11.84 -5.05 44.92
N ASP A 245 12.83 -4.15 45.01
CA ASP A 245 14.06 -4.35 45.80
C ASP A 245 13.73 -4.62 47.29
N GLY A 246 12.77 -3.88 47.85
CA GLY A 246 12.28 -4.10 49.22
C GLY A 246 11.52 -5.42 49.41
N ARG A 247 10.87 -5.95 48.37
CA ARG A 247 10.25 -7.30 48.41
C ARG A 247 11.30 -8.39 48.32
N VAL A 248 12.34 -8.22 47.51
CA VAL A 248 13.47 -9.16 47.38
C VAL A 248 14.21 -9.30 48.70
N ARG A 249 14.59 -8.18 49.34
CA ARG A 249 15.25 -8.23 50.67
C ARG A 249 14.42 -8.93 51.76
N ARG A 250 13.09 -8.84 51.67
CA ARG A 250 12.20 -9.56 52.60
C ARG A 250 12.21 -11.06 52.37
N LEU A 251 12.29 -11.50 51.12
CA LEU A 251 12.46 -12.91 50.78
C LEU A 251 13.81 -13.44 51.27
N ASP A 252 14.89 -12.68 51.09
CA ASP A 252 16.22 -13.05 51.61
C ASP A 252 16.20 -13.20 53.14
N SER A 253 15.49 -12.32 53.85
CA SER A 253 15.32 -12.42 55.31
C SER A 253 14.51 -13.66 55.71
N MET A 254 13.47 -14.01 54.96
CA MET A 254 12.67 -15.22 55.23
C MET A 254 13.50 -16.49 54.97
N GLU A 255 14.33 -16.49 53.93
CA GLU A 255 15.26 -17.58 53.64
C GLU A 255 16.28 -17.76 54.76
N ALA A 256 16.85 -16.67 55.30
CA ALA A 256 17.76 -16.72 56.44
C ALA A 256 17.09 -17.28 57.72
N GLN A 257 15.84 -16.91 58.00
CA GLN A 257 15.08 -17.44 59.14
C GLN A 257 14.76 -18.93 58.97
N LEU A 258 14.42 -19.36 57.74
CA LEU A 258 14.22 -20.77 57.43
C LEU A 258 15.53 -21.57 57.58
N GLY A 259 16.67 -20.99 57.23
CA GLY A 259 17.99 -21.56 57.48
C GLY A 259 18.24 -21.79 58.97
N GLN A 260 18.01 -20.78 59.81
CA GLN A 260 18.17 -20.91 61.27
C GLN A 260 17.24 -21.96 61.89
N LEU A 261 15.98 -22.03 61.44
CA LEU A 261 15.02 -23.05 61.87
C LEU A 261 15.48 -24.45 61.48
N LYS A 262 16.03 -24.61 60.28
CA LYS A 262 16.60 -25.86 59.82
C LYS A 262 17.76 -26.28 60.72
N ASP A 263 18.72 -25.41 61.00
CA ASP A 263 19.88 -25.72 61.84
C ASP A 263 19.47 -26.14 63.27
N LEU A 264 18.44 -25.51 63.83
CA LEU A 264 17.87 -25.91 65.13
C LEU A 264 17.22 -27.29 65.09
N LEU A 265 16.50 -27.61 64.02
CA LEU A 265 15.90 -28.94 63.83
C LEU A 265 16.97 -30.01 63.65
N GLU A 266 18.04 -29.73 62.91
CA GLU A 266 19.18 -30.65 62.76
C GLU A 266 19.89 -30.86 64.11
N GLY A 267 20.15 -29.79 64.87
CA GLY A 267 20.74 -29.92 66.21
C GLY A 267 19.84 -30.61 67.26
N LEU A 268 18.51 -30.57 67.10
CA LEU A 268 17.59 -31.36 67.92
C LEU A 268 17.58 -32.83 67.49
N ARG A 269 17.61 -33.10 66.17
CA ARG A 269 17.73 -34.45 65.61
C ARG A 269 18.99 -35.14 66.09
N ASP A 270 20.14 -34.46 66.05
CA ASP A 270 21.42 -35.05 66.45
C ASP A 270 21.46 -35.34 67.95
N ARG A 271 20.90 -34.47 68.80
CA ARG A 271 20.76 -34.71 70.25
C ARG A 271 19.77 -35.82 70.62
N LEU A 272 18.78 -36.07 69.77
CA LEU A 272 17.86 -37.21 69.92
C LEU A 272 18.54 -38.52 69.46
N SER A 273 19.37 -38.46 68.43
CA SER A 273 20.19 -39.58 67.97
C SER A 273 21.22 -40.01 69.03
N GLU A 274 21.89 -39.07 69.69
CA GLU A 274 22.84 -39.36 70.79
C GLU A 274 22.14 -40.02 71.99
N ARG A 275 20.94 -39.57 72.35
CA ARG A 275 20.17 -40.12 73.48
C ARG A 275 19.55 -41.51 73.25
N HIS A 276 19.61 -42.05 72.03
CA HIS A 276 19.11 -43.39 71.70
C HIS A 276 20.23 -44.45 71.65
N ILE A 277 21.49 -44.07 71.91
CA ILE A 277 22.67 -44.95 71.83
C ILE A 277 23.24 -45.27 73.24
N GLU A 278 22.74 -44.65 74.31
CA GLU A 278 22.97 -45.04 75.72
C GLU A 278 21.84 -45.91 76.27
#